data_AF-A0A1C4YNB3-F1
#
_entry.id   AF-A0A1C4YNB3-F1
#
_cell.length_a   1.000
_cell.length_b   1.000
_cell.length_c   1.000
_cell.angle_alpha   90.00
_cell.angle_beta   90.00
_cell.angle_gamma   90.00
#
_symmetry.space_group_name_H-M   'P 1'
#
loop_
_entity.id
_entity.type
_entity.pdbx_description
1 polymer ?
#
loop_
_entity_poly.entity_id
_entity_poly.type
_entity_poly.pdbx_seq_one_letter_code
_entity_poly.pdbx_strand_id
1 'polypeptide(L)'
;MTASKLVDPDEFIRWFGEGKTYSWIIDEYRRKYDLRIGHGTISNWRHQLGLKKRTVRDSNLIPWAVKPEHRHNHMLHMLRTEARRRAGEPVPPDRLKQLRGWLNNLAEQDAVAHYEPDTAQGWWLVPRRPGVDGGLIREPGLVTRSRGSRR
;
A
#
# COMPACT_ATOMS: atom_id res chain seq x y z
N MET A 1 7.66 17.56 30.34
CA MET A 1 8.03 16.52 29.37
C MET A 1 7.05 15.37 29.51
N THR A 2 6.24 15.08 28.50
CA THR A 2 5.26 13.97 28.56
C THR A 2 6.03 12.66 28.59
N ALA A 3 5.84 11.84 29.62
CA ALA A 3 6.46 10.52 29.70
C ALA A 3 6.18 9.75 28.40
N SER A 4 7.22 9.33 27.69
CA SER A 4 7.06 8.55 26.47
C SER A 4 6.39 7.24 26.83
N LYS A 5 5.25 6.94 26.20
CA LYS A 5 4.56 5.65 26.36
C LYS A 5 5.35 4.49 25.73
N LEU A 6 6.47 4.78 25.06
CA LEU A 6 7.36 3.77 24.48
C LEU A 6 8.23 3.20 25.61
N VAL A 7 7.83 2.06 26.15
CA VAL A 7 8.51 1.42 27.28
C VAL A 7 9.83 0.79 26.84
N ASP A 8 9.78 0.03 25.74
CA ASP A 8 10.93 -0.70 25.20
C ASP A 8 11.03 -0.45 23.68
N PRO A 9 11.96 0.43 23.26
CA PRO A 9 12.19 0.72 21.84
C PRO A 9 12.67 -0.50 21.04
N ASP A 10 13.54 -1.33 21.61
CA ASP A 10 14.13 -2.47 20.91
C ASP A 10 13.09 -3.56 20.66
N GLU A 11 12.21 -3.80 21.63
CA GLU A 11 11.10 -4.72 21.44
C GLU A 11 10.12 -4.23 20.36
N PHE A 12 9.82 -2.93 20.34
CA PHE A 12 8.99 -2.36 19.29
C PHE A 12 9.64 -2.52 17.91
N ILE A 13 10.95 -2.25 17.79
CA ILE A 13 11.71 -2.45 16.55
C ILE A 13 11.65 -3.91 16.12
N ARG A 14 11.85 -4.86 17.04
CA ARG A 14 11.78 -6.30 16.78
C ARG A 14 10.40 -6.72 16.27
N TRP A 15 9.32 -6.39 16.99
CA TRP A 15 7.96 -6.70 16.54
C TRP A 15 7.62 -6.06 15.20
N PHE A 16 8.10 -4.84 14.98
CA PHE A 16 7.91 -4.17 13.70
C PHE A 16 8.69 -4.86 12.57
N GLY A 17 9.91 -5.33 12.83
CA GLY A 17 10.73 -6.10 11.89
C GLY A 17 10.11 -7.47 11.56
N GLU A 18 9.56 -8.16 12.56
CA GLU A 18 8.84 -9.44 12.42
C GLU A 18 7.51 -9.32 11.66
N GLY A 19 7.08 -8.11 11.29
CA GLY A 19 5.86 -7.91 10.52
C GLY A 19 4.57 -7.90 11.35
N LYS A 20 4.65 -7.87 12.70
CA LYS A 20 3.45 -7.77 13.57
C LYS A 20 2.59 -6.58 13.20
N THR A 21 1.27 -6.73 13.20
CA THR A 21 0.35 -5.64 12.83
C THR A 21 0.29 -4.58 13.93
N TYR A 22 -0.15 -3.37 13.60
CA TYR A 22 -0.33 -2.34 14.62
C TYR A 22 -1.36 -2.74 15.67
N SER A 23 -2.44 -3.41 15.27
CA SER A 23 -3.44 -3.95 16.20
C SER A 23 -2.81 -4.96 17.16
N TRP A 24 -2.01 -5.89 16.65
CA TRP A 24 -1.28 -6.84 17.50
C TRP A 24 -0.36 -6.12 18.50
N ILE A 25 0.39 -5.10 18.06
CA ILE A 25 1.27 -4.32 18.94
C ILE A 25 0.46 -3.58 20.02
N ILE A 26 -0.70 -3.02 19.68
CA ILE A 26 -1.61 -2.36 20.65
C ILE A 26 -2.06 -3.37 21.72
N ASP A 27 -2.52 -4.54 21.27
CA ASP A 27 -3.00 -5.60 22.16
C ASP A 27 -1.88 -6.11 23.05
N GLU A 28 -0.68 -6.26 22.50
CA GLU A 28 0.50 -6.73 23.23
C GLU A 28 0.98 -5.70 24.26
N TYR A 29 0.95 -4.40 23.94
CA TYR A 29 1.24 -3.33 24.90
C TYR A 29 0.24 -3.30 26.05
N ARG A 30 -1.05 -3.53 25.75
CA ARG A 30 -2.07 -3.65 26.79
C ARG A 30 -1.83 -4.88 27.66
N ARG A 31 -1.45 -6.01 27.08
CA ARG A 31 -1.22 -7.28 27.79
C ARG A 31 0.03 -7.25 28.66
N LYS A 32 1.15 -6.74 28.12
CA LYS A 32 2.48 -6.81 28.74
C LYS A 32 2.77 -5.65 29.69
N TYR A 33 2.28 -4.46 29.36
CA TYR A 33 2.62 -3.21 30.07
C TYR A 33 1.41 -2.53 30.71
N ASP A 34 0.21 -3.08 30.57
CA ASP A 34 -1.07 -2.45 30.96
C ASP A 34 -1.24 -1.03 30.37
N LEU A 35 -0.65 -0.80 29.19
CA LEU A 35 -0.69 0.49 28.52
C LEU A 35 -1.66 0.49 27.35
N ARG A 36 -2.64 1.40 27.41
CA ARG A 36 -3.52 1.69 26.28
C ARG A 36 -2.86 2.71 25.36
N ILE A 37 -2.49 2.25 24.17
CA ILE A 37 -1.95 3.05 23.08
C ILE A 37 -2.84 2.98 21.84
N GLY A 38 -2.80 4.01 21.00
CA GLY A 38 -3.54 4.05 19.75
C GLY A 38 -2.64 3.91 18.52
N HIS A 39 -3.23 3.70 17.34
CA HIS A 39 -2.50 3.65 16.08
C HIS A 39 -1.66 4.92 15.80
N GLY A 40 -2.13 6.09 16.23
CA GLY A 40 -1.38 7.35 16.10
C GLY A 40 -0.06 7.33 16.89
N THR A 41 -0.08 6.75 18.09
CA THR A 41 1.11 6.58 18.94
C THR A 41 2.15 5.70 18.25
N ILE A 42 1.73 4.56 17.69
CA ILE A 42 2.60 3.66 16.93
C ILE A 42 3.18 4.35 15.69
N SER A 43 2.38 5.15 14.98
CA SER A 43 2.86 5.90 13.81
C SER A 43 3.93 6.92 14.19
N ASN A 44 3.79 7.58 15.34
CA ASN A 44 4.77 8.53 15.87
C ASN A 44 6.05 7.83 16.30
N TRP A 45 5.97 6.70 17.03
CA TRP A 45 7.16 5.92 17.41
C TRP A 45 7.93 5.42 16.20
N ARG A 46 7.23 4.90 15.18
CA ARG A 46 7.86 4.50 13.92
C ARG A 46 8.64 5.68 13.29
N HIS A 47 8.06 6.89 13.32
CA HIS A 47 8.74 8.07 12.80
C HIS A 47 9.95 8.48 13.66
N GLN A 48 9.81 8.50 14.99
CA GLN A 48 10.89 8.84 15.93
C GLN A 48 12.07 7.86 15.84
N LEU A 49 11.78 6.57 15.61
CA LEU A 49 12.79 5.51 15.50
C LEU A 49 13.35 5.34 14.07
N GLY A 50 13.00 6.23 13.13
CA GLY A 50 13.51 6.17 11.76
C GLY A 50 13.04 4.95 10.95
N LEU A 51 12.01 4.24 11.41
CA LEU A 51 11.54 3.01 10.77
C LEU A 51 10.74 3.33 9.48
N LYS A 52 11.12 2.69 8.38
CA LYS A 52 10.43 2.83 7.08
C LYS A 52 8.99 2.33 7.18
N LYS A 53 8.08 2.99 6.46
CA LYS A 53 6.70 2.50 6.31
C LYS A 53 6.74 1.20 5.52
N ARG A 54 5.95 0.20 5.94
CA ARG A 54 5.79 -1.06 5.18
C ARG A 54 5.04 -0.87 3.86
N THR A 55 4.28 0.24 3.73
CA THR A 55 3.50 0.53 2.53
C THR A 55 4.33 1.33 1.53
N VAL A 56 4.59 0.73 0.37
CA VAL A 56 5.13 1.43 -0.80
C VAL A 56 4.02 2.24 -1.47
N ARG A 57 4.31 3.50 -1.78
CA ARG A 57 3.44 4.35 -2.60
C ARG A 57 4.15 4.62 -3.92
N ASP A 58 3.56 4.17 -5.02
CA ASP A 58 3.97 4.53 -6.38
C ASP A 58 2.84 5.34 -7.00
N SER A 59 3.06 6.65 -7.13
CA SER A 59 2.03 7.57 -7.61
C SER A 59 1.95 7.63 -9.13
N ASN A 60 2.92 7.04 -9.83
CA ASN A 60 2.89 6.88 -11.28
C ASN A 60 2.09 5.63 -11.65
N LEU A 61 2.09 4.62 -10.78
CA LEU A 61 1.35 3.38 -11.01
C LEU A 61 -0.06 3.39 -10.42
N ILE A 62 -0.32 4.20 -9.40
CA ILE A 62 -1.65 4.36 -8.79
C ILE A 62 -1.93 5.86 -8.59
N PRO A 63 -2.27 6.59 -9.67
CA PRO A 63 -2.50 8.03 -9.63
C PRO A 63 -3.84 8.45 -9.01
N TRP A 64 -4.76 7.52 -8.78
CA TRP A 64 -6.14 7.78 -8.33
C TRP A 64 -6.34 7.71 -6.82
N ALA A 65 -7.31 8.47 -6.32
CA ALA A 65 -7.91 8.32 -5.00
C ALA A 65 -8.88 7.14 -5.01
N VAL A 66 -8.35 5.94 -4.81
CA VAL A 66 -9.18 4.74 -4.78
C VAL A 66 -10.17 4.81 -3.60
N LYS A 67 -11.47 4.77 -3.92
CA LYS A 67 -12.55 4.70 -2.93
C LYS A 67 -12.44 3.44 -2.05
N PRO A 68 -12.83 3.51 -0.75
CA PRO A 68 -12.71 2.40 0.18
C PRO A 68 -13.32 1.07 -0.31
N GLU A 69 -14.46 1.12 -0.97
CA GLU A 69 -15.18 -0.03 -1.56
C GLU A 69 -14.34 -0.77 -2.62
N HIS A 70 -13.46 -0.06 -3.34
CA HIS A 70 -12.62 -0.65 -4.40
C HIS A 70 -11.23 -1.07 -3.91
N ARG A 71 -10.92 -0.90 -2.61
CA ARG A 71 -9.56 -1.06 -2.07
C ARG A 71 -9.03 -2.50 -2.06
N HIS A 72 -9.93 -3.47 -2.18
CA HIS A 72 -9.66 -4.92 -2.17
C HIS A 72 -9.63 -5.52 -3.58
N ASN A 73 -9.77 -4.69 -4.63
CA ASN A 73 -9.79 -5.17 -6.00
C ASN A 73 -8.44 -5.81 -6.40
N HIS A 74 -8.50 -6.91 -7.15
CA HIS A 74 -7.33 -7.66 -7.62
C HIS A 74 -6.36 -6.79 -8.43
N MET A 75 -6.84 -5.94 -9.34
CA MET A 75 -6.00 -5.07 -10.17
C MET A 75 -5.17 -4.13 -9.30
N LEU A 76 -5.80 -3.50 -8.30
CA LEU A 76 -5.11 -2.64 -7.36
C LEU A 76 -4.05 -3.39 -6.54
N HIS A 77 -4.32 -4.64 -6.16
CA HIS A 77 -3.33 -5.47 -5.49
C HIS A 77 -2.14 -5.80 -6.39
N MET A 78 -2.34 -6.06 -7.68
CA MET A 78 -1.25 -6.28 -8.64
C MET A 78 -0.42 -5.02 -8.85
N LEU A 79 -1.07 -3.85 -9.02
CA LEU A 79 -0.38 -2.55 -9.10
C LEU A 79 0.46 -2.28 -7.84
N ARG A 80 -0.07 -2.53 -6.64
CA ARG A 80 0.70 -2.36 -5.39
C ARG A 80 1.86 -3.35 -5.28
N THR A 81 1.70 -4.57 -5.79
CA THR A 81 2.75 -5.58 -5.80
C THR A 81 3.88 -5.18 -6.75
N GLU A 82 3.53 -4.68 -7.93
CA GLU A 82 4.50 -4.13 -8.88
C GLU A 82 5.21 -2.88 -8.33
N ALA A 83 4.50 -1.97 -7.68
CA ALA A 83 5.10 -0.82 -6.99
C ALA A 83 6.16 -1.27 -5.98
N ARG A 84 5.84 -2.31 -5.19
CA ARG A 84 6.75 -2.91 -4.22
C ARG A 84 7.98 -3.52 -4.90
N ARG A 85 7.78 -4.25 -6.00
CA ARG A 85 8.87 -4.82 -6.81
C ARG A 85 9.79 -3.74 -7.37
N ARG A 86 9.24 -2.65 -7.93
CA ARG A 86 10.00 -1.50 -8.47
C ARG A 86 10.80 -0.76 -7.40
N ALA A 87 10.30 -0.73 -6.17
CA ALA A 87 10.98 -0.13 -5.02
C ALA A 87 12.09 -1.01 -4.43
N GLY A 88 12.33 -2.22 -4.97
CA GLY A 88 13.30 -3.18 -4.42
C GLY A 88 12.88 -3.81 -3.09
N GLU A 89 11.61 -3.66 -2.70
CA GLU A 89 11.09 -4.18 -1.45
C GLU A 89 10.74 -5.67 -1.58
N PRO A 90 10.92 -6.49 -0.53
CA PRO A 90 10.65 -7.93 -0.60
C PRO A 90 9.20 -8.24 -0.97
N VAL A 91 8.99 -9.07 -2.00
CA VAL A 91 7.67 -9.55 -2.40
C VAL A 91 7.62 -11.08 -2.24
N PRO A 92 6.59 -11.64 -1.57
CA PRO A 92 6.47 -13.09 -1.44
C PRO A 92 6.46 -13.82 -2.80
N PRO A 93 7.07 -15.02 -2.93
CA PRO A 93 7.15 -15.75 -4.19
C PRO A 93 5.78 -15.98 -4.87
N ASP A 94 4.75 -16.33 -4.11
CA ASP A 94 3.40 -16.56 -4.65
C ASP A 94 2.79 -15.28 -5.22
N ARG A 95 3.03 -14.13 -4.56
CA ARG A 95 2.62 -12.82 -5.07
C ARG A 95 3.35 -12.46 -6.35
N LEU A 96 4.64 -12.77 -6.46
CA LEU A 96 5.41 -12.57 -7.69
C LEU A 96 4.88 -13.44 -8.83
N LYS A 97 4.50 -14.70 -8.55
CA LYS A 97 3.87 -15.58 -9.54
C LYS A 97 2.55 -15.02 -10.05
N GLN A 98 1.68 -14.56 -9.16
CA GLN A 98 0.42 -13.90 -9.52
C GLN A 98 0.67 -12.64 -10.37
N LEU A 99 1.62 -11.80 -9.96
CA LEU A 99 1.98 -10.60 -10.69
C LEU A 99 2.45 -10.92 -12.11
N ARG A 100 3.34 -11.91 -12.28
CA ARG A 100 3.81 -12.33 -13.61
C ARG A 100 2.67 -12.81 -14.50
N GLY A 101 1.76 -13.63 -13.97
CA GLY A 101 0.59 -14.07 -14.73
C GLY A 101 -0.32 -12.91 -15.16
N TRP A 102 -0.56 -11.95 -14.26
CA TRP A 102 -1.33 -10.75 -14.58
C TRP A 102 -0.64 -9.87 -15.63
N LEU A 103 0.67 -9.67 -15.55
CA LEU A 103 1.44 -8.93 -16.54
C LEU A 103 1.42 -9.59 -17.92
N ASN A 104 1.55 -10.92 -17.98
CA ASN A 104 1.43 -11.67 -19.22
C ASN A 104 0.04 -11.49 -19.83
N ASN A 105 -1.02 -11.60 -19.03
CA ASN A 105 -2.38 -11.39 -19.49
C ASN A 105 -2.63 -9.97 -20.04
N LEU A 106 -2.04 -8.94 -19.42
CA LEU A 106 -2.09 -7.57 -19.97
C LEU A 106 -1.39 -7.47 -21.32
N ALA A 107 -0.25 -8.14 -21.48
CA ALA A 107 0.52 -8.12 -22.73
C ALA A 107 -0.21 -8.89 -23.85
N GLU A 108 -0.74 -10.08 -23.54
CA GLU A 108 -1.49 -10.92 -24.49
C GLU A 108 -2.74 -10.22 -25.03
N GLN A 109 -3.44 -9.46 -24.20
CA GLN A 109 -4.66 -8.74 -24.58
C GLN A 109 -4.41 -7.32 -25.10
N ASP A 110 -3.15 -6.88 -25.17
CA ASP A 110 -2.76 -5.47 -25.33
C ASP A 110 -3.64 -4.52 -24.49
N ALA A 111 -3.71 -4.79 -23.19
CA ALA A 111 -4.61 -4.11 -22.26
C ALA A 111 -3.85 -3.35 -21.16
N VAL A 112 -4.55 -2.41 -20.54
CA VAL A 112 -4.08 -1.65 -19.37
C VAL A 112 -5.16 -1.57 -18.30
N ALA A 113 -4.75 -1.37 -17.04
CA ALA A 113 -5.68 -1.17 -15.94
C ALA A 113 -6.23 0.26 -15.94
N HIS A 114 -7.55 0.39 -15.87
CA HIS A 114 -8.25 1.66 -15.75
C HIS A 114 -9.10 1.68 -14.47
N TYR A 115 -9.13 2.83 -13.80
CA TYR A 115 -9.95 3.04 -12.63
C TYR A 115 -10.97 4.14 -12.87
N GLU A 116 -12.23 3.80 -12.66
CA GLU A 116 -13.39 4.67 -12.74
C GLU A 116 -14.13 4.67 -11.39
N PRO A 117 -13.91 5.68 -10.53
CA PRO A 117 -14.43 5.69 -9.16
C PRO A 117 -15.95 5.65 -9.05
N ASP A 118 -16.69 6.09 -10.07
CA ASP A 118 -18.15 6.20 -10.02
C ASP A 118 -18.88 4.94 -10.53
N THR A 119 -18.14 3.86 -10.80
CA THR A 119 -18.70 2.55 -11.11
C THR A 119 -18.61 1.61 -9.90
N ALA A 120 -19.59 0.71 -9.75
CA ALA A 120 -19.63 -0.25 -8.63
C ALA A 120 -18.40 -1.19 -8.56
N GLN A 121 -17.80 -1.51 -9.72
CA GLN A 121 -16.60 -2.36 -9.77
C GLN A 121 -15.30 -1.57 -9.61
N GLY A 122 -15.31 -0.28 -9.98
CA GLY A 122 -14.16 0.60 -9.96
C GLY A 122 -13.10 0.34 -11.03
N TRP A 123 -12.73 -0.92 -11.25
CA TRP A 123 -11.57 -1.29 -12.05
C TRP A 123 -11.95 -2.04 -13.32
N TRP A 124 -11.22 -1.75 -14.39
CA TRP A 124 -11.44 -2.32 -15.72
C TRP A 124 -10.10 -2.66 -16.37
N LEU A 125 -10.09 -3.75 -17.14
CA LEU A 125 -9.08 -3.95 -18.17
C LEU A 125 -9.63 -3.34 -19.46
N VAL A 126 -8.88 -2.43 -20.06
CA VAL A 126 -9.27 -1.73 -21.28
C VAL A 126 -8.15 -1.86 -22.32
N PRO A 127 -8.47 -1.88 -23.62
CA PRO A 127 -7.46 -1.91 -24.68
C PRO A 127 -6.45 -0.77 -24.51
N ARG A 128 -5.19 -1.00 -24.82
CA ARG A 128 -4.15 0.03 -24.80
C ARG A 128 -4.42 1.06 -25.89
N ARG A 129 -4.22 2.35 -25.59
CA ARG A 129 -4.20 3.40 -26.62
C ARG A 129 -2.77 3.52 -27.18
N PRO A 130 -2.56 3.27 -28.49
CA PRO A 130 -1.25 3.42 -29.12
C PRO A 130 -0.71 4.84 -28.95
N GLY A 131 0.57 4.99 -28.59
CA GLY A 131 1.23 6.28 -28.42
C GLY A 131 0.83 7.09 -27.18
N VAL A 132 -0.10 6.59 -26.36
CA VAL A 132 -0.54 7.28 -25.13
C VAL A 132 -0.26 6.43 -23.90
N ASP A 133 -0.75 5.18 -23.86
CA ASP A 133 -0.65 4.34 -22.68
C ASP A 133 0.68 3.57 -22.67
N GLY A 134 1.71 4.16 -22.06
CA GLY A 134 3.09 3.62 -22.03
C GLY A 134 3.38 2.57 -20.95
N GLY A 135 2.42 2.30 -20.06
CA GLY A 135 2.64 1.50 -18.86
C GLY A 135 1.60 0.41 -18.60
N LEU A 136 1.40 0.10 -17.31
CA LEU A 136 0.42 -0.91 -16.87
C LEU A 136 -0.96 -0.32 -16.61
N ILE A 137 -1.06 1.01 -16.64
CA ILE A 137 -2.28 1.74 -16.39
C ILE A 137 -2.67 2.57 -17.60
N ARG A 138 -3.96 2.85 -17.70
CA ARG A 138 -4.50 3.90 -18.56
C ARG A 138 -3.99 5.24 -18.06
N GLU A 139 -3.23 5.96 -18.89
CA GLU A 139 -2.72 7.29 -18.53
C GLU A 139 -3.91 8.20 -18.20
N PRO A 140 -4.03 8.67 -16.94
CA PRO A 140 -5.18 9.46 -16.54
C PRO A 140 -5.06 10.86 -17.13
N GLY A 141 -6.16 11.38 -17.71
CA GLY A 141 -6.21 12.78 -18.10
C GLY A 141 -6.12 13.74 -16.91
N LEU A 142 -6.51 13.29 -15.71
CA LEU A 142 -6.44 14.04 -14.45
C LEU A 142 -6.02 13.13 -13.29
N VAL A 143 -5.00 13.55 -12.53
CA VAL A 143 -4.52 12.86 -11.33
C VAL A 143 -5.38 13.25 -10.13
N THR A 144 -6.37 12.43 -9.79
CA THR A 144 -7.32 12.67 -8.70
C THR A 144 -6.81 12.09 -7.39
N ARG A 145 -5.76 12.66 -6.78
CA ARG A 145 -5.30 12.19 -5.46
C ARG A 145 -6.13 12.82 -4.34
N SER A 146 -6.52 12.03 -3.35
CA SER A 146 -6.96 12.59 -2.08
C SER A 146 -5.73 13.20 -1.43
N ARG A 147 -5.70 14.53 -1.26
CA ARG A 147 -4.66 15.18 -0.47
C ARG A 147 -4.71 14.58 0.92
N GLY A 148 -3.71 13.77 1.28
CA GLY A 148 -3.52 13.38 2.67
C GLY A 148 -3.45 14.65 3.48
N SER A 149 -4.35 14.82 4.44
CA SER A 149 -4.39 15.98 5.33
C SER A 149 -2.97 16.25 5.84
N ARG A 150 -2.37 17.35 5.36
CA ARG A 150 -1.23 17.97 6.02
C ARG A 150 -1.83 18.74 7.19
N ARG A 151 -1.67 18.20 8.39
CA ARG A 151 -1.59 18.97 9.63
C ARG A 151 -0.39 18.47 10.39
#